data_AF-A0A0D4ZYY3-F1
#
_entry.id   AF-A0A0D4ZYY3-F1
#
_cell.length_a   1.000
_cell.length_b   1.000
_cell.length_c   1.000
_cell.angle_alpha   90.00
_cell.angle_beta   90.00
_cell.angle_gamma   90.00
#
_symmetry.space_group_name_H-M   'P 1'
#
loop_
_entity.id
_entity.type
_entity.pdbx_description
1 polymer ?
#
loop_
_entity_poly.entity_id
_entity_poly.type
_entity_poly.pdbx_seq_one_letter_code
_entity_poly.pdbx_strand_id
1 'polypeptide(L)' 'MGFDNQPIAQALTISTINQPIKELEYKSITMIIKLINGDELIAQTVELSYTILSI' A
#
# COMPACT_ATOMS: atom_id res chain seq x y z
N MET A 1 -5.82 19.55 0.14
CA MET A 1 -5.45 18.27 -0.50
C MET A 1 -4.46 17.56 0.41
N GLY A 2 -4.75 16.33 0.82
CA GLY A 2 -3.90 15.50 1.68
C GLY A 2 -3.27 14.31 0.95
N PHE A 3 -2.55 13.47 1.69
CA PHE A 3 -1.92 12.23 1.24
C PHE A 3 -2.16 11.10 2.27
N ASP A 4 -1.91 9.86 1.89
CA ASP A 4 -2.05 8.61 2.68
C ASP A 4 -3.46 8.15 3.07
N ASN A 5 -4.49 8.99 2.96
CA ASN A 5 -5.83 8.70 3.49
C ASN A 5 -5.81 8.21 4.96
N GLN A 6 -5.02 8.87 5.81
CA GLN A 6 -5.00 8.58 7.24
C GLN A 6 -6.38 8.82 7.89
N PRO A 7 -6.70 8.18 9.02
CA PRO A 7 -8.01 8.32 9.67
C PRO A 7 -8.43 9.77 9.92
N ILE A 8 -7.47 10.65 10.21
CA ILE A 8 -7.72 12.08 10.42
C ILE A 8 -8.26 12.79 9.17
N ALA A 9 -7.90 12.34 7.96
CA ALA A 9 -8.41 12.91 6.71
C ALA A 9 -9.91 12.68 6.56
N GLN A 10 -10.42 11.54 7.04
CA GLN A 10 -11.86 11.24 7.04
C GLN A 10 -12.58 12.08 8.08
N ALA A 11 -12.03 12.20 9.30
CA ALA A 11 -12.61 13.01 10.36
C ALA A 11 -12.71 14.50 10.00
N LEU A 12 -11.76 15.00 9.21
CA LEU A 12 -11.71 16.40 8.77
C LEU A 12 -12.30 16.62 7.37
N THR A 13 -12.83 15.59 6.72
CA THR A 13 -13.39 15.66 5.36
C THR A 13 -12.41 16.27 4.35
N ILE A 14 -11.17 15.78 4.35
CA ILE A 14 -10.09 16.26 3.48
C ILE A 14 -9.95 15.34 2.27
N SER A 15 -10.09 15.89 1.05
CA SER A 15 -9.72 15.19 -0.18
C SER A 15 -8.24 14.77 -0.15
N THR A 16 -7.96 13.50 -0.43
CA THR A 16 -6.67 12.86 -0.16
C THR A 16 -6.34 11.77 -1.19
N ILE A 17 -5.06 11.45 -1.34
CA ILE A 17 -4.62 10.28 -2.12
C ILE A 17 -4.57 9.08 -1.19
N ASN A 18 -5.37 8.06 -1.48
CA ASN A 18 -5.39 6.80 -0.77
C ASN A 18 -4.29 5.87 -1.25
N GLN A 19 -3.43 5.48 -0.30
CA GLN A 19 -2.39 4.50 -0.53
C GLN A 19 -2.91 3.08 -0.29
N PRO A 20 -2.48 2.09 -1.09
CA PRO A 20 -2.87 0.68 -0.93
C PRO A 20 -2.04 -0.01 0.18
N ILE A 21 -2.01 0.55 1.40
CA ILE A 21 -1.14 0.11 2.50
C ILE A 21 -1.36 -1.37 2.86
N LYS A 22 -2.61 -1.84 2.84
CA LYS A 22 -2.94 -3.26 3.11
C LYS A 22 -2.37 -4.21 2.05
N GLU A 23 -2.40 -3.81 0.78
CA GLU A 23 -1.86 -4.61 -0.30
C GLU A 23 -0.32 -4.63 -0.24
N LEU A 24 0.30 -3.48 0.06
CA LEU A 24 1.74 -3.38 0.31
C LEU A 24 2.17 -4.31 1.44
N GLU A 25 1.47 -4.28 2.57
CA GLU A 25 1.72 -5.14 3.72
C GLU A 25 1.68 -6.62 3.32
N TYR A 26 0.58 -7.05 2.71
CA TYR A 26 0.38 -8.44 2.30
C TYR A 26 1.46 -8.93 1.34
N LYS A 27 1.76 -8.15 0.28
CA LYS A 27 2.76 -8.55 -0.71
C LYS A 27 4.17 -8.56 -0.13
N SER A 28 4.50 -7.61 0.73
CA SER A 28 5.82 -7.54 1.39
C SER A 28 6.04 -8.74 2.31
N ILE A 29 5.06 -9.06 3.16
CA ILE A 29 5.13 -10.23 4.05
C ILE A 29 5.23 -11.52 3.24
N THR A 30 4.44 -11.64 2.16
CA THR A 30 4.49 -12.79 1.27
C THR A 30 5.88 -12.97 0.65
N MET A 31 6.52 -11.90 0.18
CA MET A 31 7.90 -11.94 -0.31
C MET A 31 8.89 -12.38 0.76
N ILE A 32 8.76 -11.85 1.98
CA ILE A 32 9.63 -12.23 3.11
C ILE A 32 9.50 -13.72 3.42
N ILE A 33 8.28 -14.25 3.48
CA ILE A 33 8.02 -15.68 3.75
C ILE A 33 8.65 -16.56 2.66
N LYS A 34 8.51 -16.18 1.38
CA LYS A 34 9.15 -16.88 0.26
C LYS A 34 10.68 -16.94 0.41
N LEU A 35 11.31 -15.81 0.76
CA LEU A 35 12.75 -15.76 1.02
C LEU A 35 13.16 -16.66 2.18
N ILE A 36 12.41 -16.67 3.28
CA ILE A 36 12.66 -17.53 4.45
C ILE A 36 12.60 -19.02 4.05
N ASN A 37 11.68 -19.39 3.17
CA ASN A 37 11.52 -20.76 2.69
C ASN A 37 12.56 -21.18 1.64
N GLY A 38 13.46 -20.26 1.23
CA GLY A 38 14.49 -20.54 0.22
C GLY A 38 13.99 -20.45 -1.21
N ASP A 39 12.83 -19.83 -1.46
CA ASP A 39 12.35 -19.58 -2.82
C ASP A 39 13.25 -18.52 -3.49
N GLU A 40 13.69 -18.79 -4.72
CA GLU A 40 14.34 -17.77 -5.53
C GLU A 40 13.33 -16.69 -5.93
N LEU A 41 13.55 -15.48 -5.42
CA LEU A 41 12.80 -14.31 -5.90
C LEU A 41 13.48 -13.79 -7.17
N ILE A 42 12.77 -13.91 -8.30
CA ILE A 42 13.08 -13.06 -9.46
C ILE A 42 12.85 -11.62 -9.01
N ALA A 43 13.83 -10.74 -9.23
CA ALA A 43 13.67 -9.32 -8.93
C ALA A 43 12.46 -8.77 -9.69
N GLN A 44 11.35 -8.59 -8.98
CA GLN A 44 10.08 -8.13 -9.53
C GLN A 44 9.74 -6.79 -8.89
N THR A 45 9.62 -5.76 -9.70
CA THR A 45 9.00 -4.51 -9.27
C THR A 45 7.50 -4.75 -9.18
N VAL A 46 6.96 -4.62 -7.97
CA VAL A 46 5.52 -4.68 -7.74
C VAL A 46 4.99 -3.26 -7.77
N GLU A 47 4.21 -2.93 -8.80
CA GLU A 47 3.47 -1.68 -8.86
C GLU A 47 2.17 -1.81 -8.05
N LEU A 48 1.85 -0.77 -7.27
CA LEU A 48 0.64 -0.68 -6.47
C LEU A 48 -0.09 0.60 -6.83
N SER A 49 -1.38 0.48 -7.17
CA SER A 49 -2.17 1.63 -7.61
C SER A 49 -2.67 2.44 -6.42
N TYR A 50 -2.47 3.76 -6.47
CA TYR A 50 -3.13 4.70 -5.56
C TYR A 50 -4.45 5.17 -6.15
N THR A 51 -5.32 5.70 -5.29
CA THR A 51 -6.63 6.23 -5.69
C THR A 51 -6.83 7.64 -5.13
N ILE A 52 -7.40 8.54 -5.91
CA ILE A 52 -7.78 9.87 -5.40
C ILE A 52 -9.15 9.74 -4.73
N LEU A 53 -9.24 10.13 -3.47
CA LEU A 53 -10.48 10.25 -2.74
C LEU A 53 -10.83 11.73 -2.64
N SER A 54 -11.80 12.15 -3.45
CA SER A 54 -12.37 13.49 -3.41
C SER A 54 -13.66 13.45 -2.62
N ILE A 55 -13.82 14.41 -1.69
CA ILE A 55 -15.01 14.59 -0.86
C ILE A 55 -15.62 15.95 -1.17
#